data_AF-A0A1A9N762-F1
#
_entry.id   AF-A0A1A9N762-F1
#
_cell.length_a   1.000
_cell.length_b   1.000
_cell.length_c   1.000
_cell.angle_alpha   90.00
_cell.angle_beta   90.00
_cell.angle_gamma   90.00
#
_symmetry.space_group_name_H-M   'P 1'
#
loop_
_entity.id
_entity.type
_entity.pdbx_description
1 polymer ?
#
loop_
_entity_poly.entity_id
_entity_poly.type
_entity_poly.pdbx_seq_one_letter_code
_entity_poly.pdbx_strand_id
1 'polypeptide(L)' 'MVATAELDPVAVERQALQLHDALCEANRCPTSVRFAQQNHFSEVFSIYSPDDAVGAAILAFIRGVR' A
#
# COMPACT_ATOMS: atom_id res chain seq x y z
N MET A 1 2.09 4.16 -5.90
CA MET A 1 1.14 3.58 -4.94
C MET A 1 1.65 3.88 -3.53
N VAL A 2 0.76 4.20 -2.59
CA VAL A 2 1.04 4.24 -1.15
C VAL A 2 0.14 3.19 -0.50
N ALA A 3 0.72 2.27 0.26
CA ALA A 3 0.01 1.15 0.85
C ALA A 3 0.07 1.19 2.38
N THR A 4 -0.96 0.64 3.01
CA THR A 4 -1.07 0.39 4.46
C THR A 4 -1.74 -0.96 4.67
N ALA A 5 -1.61 -1.50 5.86
CA ALA A 5 -2.29 -2.71 6.30
C ALA A 5 -3.37 -2.41 7.34
N GLU A 6 -4.42 -3.21 7.39
CA GLU A 6 -5.51 -3.03 8.35
C GLU A 6 -5.07 -3.07 9.81
N LEU A 7 -4.04 -3.86 10.10
CA LEU A 7 -3.47 -4.06 11.43
C LEU A 7 -2.13 -3.33 11.62
N ASP A 8 -1.84 -2.33 10.78
CA ASP A 8 -0.69 -1.46 11.00
C ASP A 8 -0.83 -0.68 12.31
N PRO A 9 0.29 -0.36 12.99
CA PRO A 9 0.26 0.63 14.06
C PRO A 9 -0.26 1.98 13.54
N VAL A 10 -1.08 2.67 14.33
CA VAL A 10 -1.69 3.98 13.96
C VAL A 10 -0.65 4.99 13.46
N ALA A 11 0.58 4.95 13.98
CA ALA A 11 1.65 5.84 13.53
C ALA A 11 2.06 5.62 12.07
N VAL A 12 2.04 4.36 11.59
CA VAL A 12 2.34 4.00 10.19
C VAL A 12 1.22 4.47 9.27
N GLU A 13 -0.05 4.22 9.62
CA GLU A 13 -1.20 4.73 8.85
C GLU A 13 -1.17 6.26 8.71
N ARG A 14 -0.82 6.98 9.78
CA ARG A 14 -0.68 8.45 9.75
C ARG A 14 0.44 8.92 8.83
N GLN A 15 1.59 8.25 8.83
CA GLN A 15 2.70 8.59 7.94
C GLN A 15 2.35 8.34 6.48
N ALA A 16 1.65 7.25 6.18
CA ALA A 16 1.17 6.95 4.83
C ALA A 16 0.18 8.02 4.32
N LEU A 17 -0.76 8.46 5.18
CA LEU A 17 -1.68 9.55 4.85
C LEU A 17 -0.93 10.87 4.59
N GLN A 18 0.03 11.23 5.46
CA GLN A 18 0.86 12.42 5.26
C GLN A 18 1.62 12.39 3.94
N LEU A 19 2.20 11.25 3.57
CA LEU A 19 2.88 11.07 2.30
C LEU A 19 1.92 11.20 1.11
N HIS A 20 0.75 10.56 1.19
CA HIS A 20 -0.28 10.65 0.16
C HIS A 20 -0.69 12.11 -0.08
N ASP A 21 -1.06 12.82 0.98
CA ASP A 21 -1.55 14.19 0.90
C ASP A 21 -0.49 15.13 0.33
N ALA A 22 0.76 15.04 0.81
CA ALA A 22 1.87 15.83 0.29
C ALA A 22 2.16 15.54 -1.20
N LEU A 23 2.03 14.29 -1.65
CA LEU A 23 2.17 13.96 -3.07
C LEU A 23 1.00 14.48 -3.91
N CYS A 24 -0.22 14.47 -3.37
CA CYS A 24 -1.38 15.03 -4.05
C CYS A 24 -1.29 16.56 -4.19
N GLU A 25 -0.83 17.27 -3.15
CA GLU A 25 -0.55 18.71 -3.22
C GLU A 25 0.51 19.05 -4.29
N ALA A 26 1.47 18.16 -4.51
CA ALA A 26 2.49 18.29 -5.55
C ALA A 26 2.01 17.84 -6.95
N ASN A 27 0.72 17.61 -7.17
CA ASN A 27 0.15 17.07 -8.42
C ASN A 27 0.71 15.69 -8.83
N ARG A 28 1.10 14.87 -7.85
CA ARG A 28 1.63 13.49 -8.03
C ARG A 28 0.80 12.46 -7.26
N CYS A 29 -0.51 12.68 -7.20
CA CYS A 29 -1.44 11.95 -6.33
C CYS A 29 -1.43 10.43 -6.62
N PRO A 30 -0.84 9.60 -5.73
CA PRO A 30 -0.69 8.18 -5.99
C PRO A 30 -1.97 7.42 -5.63
N THR A 31 -2.21 6.27 -6.27
CA THR A 31 -3.20 5.30 -5.76
C THR A 31 -2.86 4.93 -4.32
N SER A 32 -3.84 5.03 -3.42
CA SER A 32 -3.77 4.54 -2.04
C SER A 32 -4.48 3.19 -1.90
N VAL A 33 -3.93 2.29 -1.10
CA VAL A 33 -4.52 0.99 -0.81
C VAL A 33 -4.36 0.65 0.67
N ARG A 34 -5.40 0.06 1.26
CA ARG A 34 -5.38 -0.51 2.61
C ARG A 34 -5.69 -1.99 2.53
N PHE A 35 -4.72 -2.85 2.82
CA PHE A 35 -4.88 -4.30 2.72
C PHE A 35 -5.57 -4.87 3.95
N ALA A 36 -6.75 -5.48 3.75
CA ALA A 36 -7.50 -6.13 4.81
C ALA A 36 -6.75 -7.34 5.37
N GLN A 37 -6.91 -7.61 6.66
CA GLN A 37 -6.30 -8.73 7.39
C GLN A 37 -4.77 -8.82 7.38
N GLN A 38 -4.08 -7.84 6.78
CA GLN A 38 -2.63 -7.73 6.84
C GLN A 38 -2.20 -6.95 8.09
N ASN A 39 -1.01 -7.25 8.57
CA ASN A 39 -0.23 -6.40 9.45
C ASN A 39 1.04 -5.92 8.71
N HIS A 40 1.81 -5.07 9.39
CA HIS A 40 3.03 -4.45 8.84
C HIS A 40 4.01 -5.40 8.14
N PHE A 41 4.15 -6.64 8.63
CA PHE A 41 5.09 -7.61 8.08
C PHE A 41 4.41 -8.67 7.22
N SER A 42 3.15 -9.02 7.48
CA SER A 42 2.49 -10.06 6.71
C SER A 42 2.31 -9.67 5.24
N GLU A 43 2.28 -8.37 4.92
CA GLU A 43 2.29 -7.89 3.53
C GLU A 43 3.48 -8.41 2.72
N VAL A 44 4.70 -8.39 3.28
CA VAL A 44 5.88 -8.88 2.56
C VAL A 44 5.94 -10.41 2.53
N PHE A 45 5.40 -11.05 3.56
CA PHE A 45 5.36 -12.52 3.65
C PHE A 45 4.24 -13.16 2.83
N SER A 46 3.20 -12.40 2.45
CA SER A 46 2.10 -12.90 1.61
C SER A 46 2.50 -13.00 0.14
N ILE A 47 3.60 -12.37 -0.28
CA ILE A 47 4.12 -12.46 -1.65
C ILE A 47 4.45 -13.92 -1.96
N TYR A 48 3.89 -14.44 -3.05
CA TYR A 48 4.00 -15.84 -3.47
C TYR A 48 3.30 -16.85 -2.54
N SER A 49 2.35 -16.38 -1.74
CA SER A 49 1.41 -17.23 -0.99
C SER A 49 0.07 -17.37 -1.73
N PRO A 50 -0.86 -18.23 -1.25
CA PRO A 50 -2.23 -18.29 -1.75
C PRO A 50 -3.04 -17.00 -1.52
N ASP A 51 -2.67 -16.17 -0.52
CA ASP A 51 -3.19 -14.81 -0.39
C ASP A 51 -2.38 -13.91 -1.33
N ASP A 52 -2.98 -13.58 -2.47
CA ASP A 52 -2.32 -12.85 -3.56
C ASP A 52 -2.65 -11.36 -3.60
N ALA A 53 -3.43 -10.83 -2.65
CA ALA A 53 -3.94 -9.46 -2.69
C ALA A 53 -2.81 -8.42 -2.81
N VAL A 54 -1.74 -8.57 -2.02
CA VAL A 54 -0.58 -7.67 -2.06
C VAL A 54 0.21 -7.84 -3.36
N GLY A 55 0.46 -9.09 -3.76
CA GLY A 55 1.20 -9.40 -5.00
C GLY A 55 0.49 -8.88 -6.25
N ALA A 56 -0.82 -9.05 -6.33
CA ALA A 56 -1.66 -8.56 -7.42
C ALA A 56 -1.63 -7.02 -7.51
N ALA A 57 -1.72 -6.33 -6.37
CA ALA A 57 -1.65 -4.87 -6.32
C ALA A 57 -0.27 -4.34 -6.77
N ILE A 58 0.83 -4.98 -6.33
CA ILE A 58 2.19 -4.64 -6.78
C ILE A 58 2.33 -4.84 -8.29
N LEU A 59 1.87 -5.97 -8.83
CA LEU A 59 1.94 -6.25 -10.26
C LEU A 59 1.11 -5.26 -11.08
N ALA A 60 -0.07 -4.88 -10.60
CA ALA A 60 -0.91 -3.86 -11.22
C ALA A 60 -0.20 -2.49 -11.23
N PHE A 61 0.43 -2.10 -10.12
CA PHE A 61 1.24 -0.88 -10.05
C PHE A 61 2.37 -0.90 -11.08
N ILE A 62 3.18 -1.97 -11.13
CA ILE A 62 4.31 -2.10 -12.07
C ILE A 62 3.83 -1.98 -13.52
N ARG A 63 2.72 -2.63 -13.88
CA ARG A 63 2.16 -2.59 -15.23
C ARG A 63 1.51 -1.25 -15.58
N GLY A 64 1.05 -0.51 -14.57
CA GLY A 64 0.41 0.80 -14.70
C GLY A 64 1.38 1.98 -14.79
N VAL A 65 2.65 1.80 -14.42
CA VAL A 65 3.72 2.78 -14.69
C VAL A 65 4.05 2.69 -16.19
N ARG A 66 3.39 3.51 -17.00
CA ARG A 66 3.72 3.79 -18.40
C ARG A 66 4.25 5.21 -18.53
#